data_AF-A0A495JIF8-F1
#
_entry.id   AF-A0A495JIF8-F1
#
_cell.length_a   1.000
_cell.length_b   1.000
_cell.length_c   1.000
_cell.angle_alpha   90.00
_cell.angle_beta   90.00
_cell.angle_gamma   90.00
#
_symmetry.space_group_name_H-M   'P 1'
#
loop_
_entity.id
_entity.type
_entity.pdbx_description
1 polymer ?
#
loop_
_entity_poly.entity_id
_entity_poly.type
_entity_poly.pdbx_seq_one_letter_code
_entity_poly.pdbx_strand_id
1 'polypeptide(L)'
;MTELPCACLVCSDAPVGRDDRIVDTVRQHGWSALRVEGGLSFAYTVGLWHTFRRPEIVMFGLDGENMQHWLNACVDRGRAHGWPEPGEPFEGVLQGFETQLRPVHESWRDALFGTAHRFYGGFEVPVLQLVWPDRDGHWPWTDGATPSSRNRQAFAWLPVSEHPAGAWRLVGELEPGFPFPVGPDSLALTTAAVLDGERPIARVSLDDGAYDVLDERGYDADDLCLAFLGDLVVRYPQVTAAADLGEGQVAISGDDQVWLRAGQSPSDSRASQRAWESAQPR
;
A
#
# COMPACT_ATOMS: atom_id res chain seq x y z
N MET A 1 33.59 4.26 21.80
CA MET A 1 32.32 4.60 21.13
C MET A 1 31.22 4.28 22.11
N THR A 2 30.61 5.29 22.72
CA THR A 2 29.46 5.14 23.61
C THR A 2 28.28 4.68 22.78
N GLU A 3 27.78 3.46 23.03
CA GLU A 3 26.54 2.99 22.42
C GLU A 3 25.43 3.99 22.75
N LEU A 4 24.75 4.50 21.72
CA LEU A 4 23.59 5.37 21.92
C LEU A 4 22.54 4.58 22.72
N PRO A 5 22.02 5.14 23.83
CA PRO A 5 20.99 4.47 24.62
C PRO A 5 19.76 4.19 23.75
N CYS A 6 19.24 2.97 23.83
CA CYS A 6 18.05 2.57 23.07
C CYS A 6 16.81 3.22 23.70
N ALA A 7 16.14 4.10 22.96
CA ALA A 7 14.93 4.80 23.41
C ALA A 7 13.63 3.98 23.21
N CYS A 8 13.73 2.68 22.92
CA CYS A 8 12.55 1.87 22.62
C CYS A 8 11.71 1.56 23.87
N LEU A 9 10.45 1.16 23.65
CA LEU A 9 9.49 0.81 24.69
C LEU A 9 9.95 -0.34 25.61
N VAL A 10 10.89 -1.18 25.17
CA VAL A 10 11.48 -2.23 26.03
C VAL A 10 12.47 -1.64 27.04
N CYS A 11 13.21 -0.59 26.65
CA CYS A 11 14.27 0.02 27.44
C CYS A 11 13.83 1.27 28.22
N SER A 12 12.75 1.91 27.79
CA SER A 12 12.21 3.13 28.41
C SER A 12 11.17 2.82 29.50
N ASP A 13 10.99 3.75 30.45
CA ASP A 13 9.86 3.72 31.39
C ASP A 13 8.55 4.25 30.79
N ALA A 14 8.49 4.45 29.47
CA ALA A 14 7.29 4.95 28.80
C ALA A 14 6.14 3.93 28.89
N PRO A 15 4.88 4.39 29.03
CA PRO A 15 3.74 3.48 29.03
C PRO A 15 3.60 2.78 27.68
N VAL A 16 3.61 1.45 27.70
CA VAL A 16 3.52 0.60 26.49
C VAL A 16 2.14 0.63 25.82
N GLY A 17 1.09 0.95 26.58
CA GLY A 17 -0.27 1.16 26.06
C GLY A 17 -0.76 0.01 25.17
N ARG A 18 -1.21 0.35 23.95
CA ARG A 18 -1.70 -0.63 22.97
C ARG A 18 -0.61 -1.54 22.39
N ASP A 19 0.66 -1.17 22.55
CA ASP A 19 1.81 -1.87 21.98
C ASP A 19 2.39 -2.92 22.98
N ASP A 20 1.72 -3.18 24.12
CA ASP A 20 2.13 -4.13 25.17
C ASP A 20 2.46 -5.53 24.65
N ARG A 21 1.58 -6.09 23.79
CA ARG A 21 1.81 -7.41 23.16
C ARG A 21 3.07 -7.45 22.31
N ILE A 22 3.39 -6.34 21.63
CA ILE A 22 4.59 -6.23 20.80
C ILE A 22 5.82 -6.22 21.69
N VAL A 23 5.78 -5.43 22.77
CA VAL A 23 6.86 -5.37 23.77
C VAL A 23 7.11 -6.74 24.39
N ASP A 24 6.08 -7.46 24.80
CA ASP A 24 6.21 -8.80 25.37
C ASP A 24 6.78 -9.81 24.35
N THR A 25 6.31 -9.76 23.10
CA THR A 25 6.84 -10.63 22.04
C THR A 25 8.32 -10.33 21.79
N VAL A 26 8.71 -9.06 21.73
CA VAL A 26 10.12 -8.66 21.56
C VAL A 26 10.97 -9.09 22.76
N ARG A 27 10.48 -8.99 23.99
CA ARG A 27 11.19 -9.49 25.18
C ARG A 27 11.43 -10.99 25.14
N GLN A 28 10.44 -11.76 24.67
CA GLN A 28 10.49 -13.22 24.66
C GLN A 28 11.32 -13.77 23.50
N HIS A 29 11.20 -13.16 22.31
CA HIS A 29 11.75 -13.72 21.07
C HIS A 29 12.86 -12.86 20.45
N GLY A 30 12.93 -11.58 20.79
CA GLY A 30 13.85 -10.60 20.21
C GLY A 30 13.25 -9.76 19.07
N TRP A 31 12.11 -10.16 18.53
CA TRP A 31 11.37 -9.39 17.54
C TRP A 31 9.89 -9.81 17.51
N SER A 32 9.07 -9.01 16.87
CA SER A 32 7.68 -9.31 16.53
C SER A 32 7.47 -9.06 15.04
N ALA A 33 6.89 -10.02 14.31
CA ALA A 33 6.46 -9.82 12.94
C ALA A 33 5.01 -9.33 12.95
N LEU A 34 4.77 -8.12 12.44
CA LEU A 34 3.45 -7.49 12.39
C LEU A 34 2.88 -7.59 10.99
N ARG A 35 1.60 -7.94 10.89
CA ARG A 35 0.82 -7.85 9.65
C ARG A 35 0.01 -6.56 9.65
N VAL A 36 0.05 -5.83 8.55
CA VAL A 36 -0.86 -4.73 8.25
C VAL A 36 -1.79 -5.19 7.14
N GLU A 37 -3.08 -5.27 7.46
CA GLU A 37 -4.15 -5.59 6.52
C GLU A 37 -4.75 -4.28 5.98
N GLY A 38 -5.17 -4.30 4.72
CA GLY A 38 -5.71 -3.17 3.98
C GLY A 38 -5.84 -3.52 2.50
N GLY A 39 -6.17 -2.54 1.64
CA GLY A 39 -6.19 -2.75 0.18
C GLY A 39 -4.81 -3.17 -0.37
N LEU A 40 -3.74 -2.79 0.33
CA LEU A 40 -2.39 -3.31 0.17
C LEU A 40 -1.85 -3.93 1.46
N SER A 41 -1.81 -5.26 1.51
CA SER A 41 -1.28 -5.99 2.66
C SER A 41 0.24 -6.07 2.65
N PHE A 42 0.86 -5.85 3.81
CA PHE A 42 2.29 -6.04 4.04
C PHE A 42 2.56 -6.53 5.45
N ALA A 43 3.77 -7.04 5.67
CA ALA A 43 4.23 -7.39 7.01
C ALA A 43 5.63 -6.83 7.25
N TYR A 44 5.94 -6.50 8.50
CA TYR A 44 7.28 -6.03 8.87
C TYR A 44 7.65 -6.45 10.29
N THR A 45 8.94 -6.49 10.57
CA THR A 45 9.46 -6.77 11.91
C THR A 45 9.52 -5.51 12.77
N VAL A 46 9.40 -5.70 14.09
CA VAL A 46 9.73 -4.71 15.11
C VAL A 46 10.57 -5.41 16.16
N GLY A 47 11.70 -4.82 16.55
CA GLY A 47 12.56 -5.31 17.62
C GLY A 47 13.95 -5.77 17.16
N LEU A 48 14.18 -5.99 15.86
CA LEU A 48 15.48 -6.42 15.35
C LEU A 48 16.58 -5.40 15.67
N TRP A 49 16.28 -4.11 15.58
CA TRP A 49 17.25 -3.07 15.95
C TRP A 49 17.56 -3.09 17.44
N HIS A 50 16.57 -3.41 18.28
CA HIS A 50 16.75 -3.48 19.73
C HIS A 50 17.61 -4.69 20.11
N THR A 51 17.28 -5.88 19.59
CA THR A 51 17.90 -7.14 20.03
C THR A 51 19.18 -7.49 19.27
N PHE A 52 19.24 -7.25 17.96
CA PHE A 52 20.35 -7.69 17.11
C PHE A 52 21.14 -6.55 16.48
N ARG A 53 20.72 -5.29 16.67
CA ARG A 53 21.28 -4.12 15.99
C ARG A 53 21.28 -4.28 14.46
N ARG A 54 20.21 -4.88 13.95
CA ARG A 54 19.96 -5.07 12.51
C ARG A 54 18.78 -4.22 12.06
N PRO A 55 18.75 -3.78 10.79
CA PRO A 55 17.56 -3.13 10.22
C PRO A 55 16.31 -3.98 10.41
N GLU A 56 15.16 -3.32 10.55
CA GLU A 56 13.88 -4.00 10.44
C GLU A 56 13.67 -4.52 9.02
N ILE A 57 12.85 -5.55 8.85
CA ILE A 57 12.60 -6.18 7.55
C ILE A 57 11.12 -6.07 7.21
N VAL A 58 10.80 -5.59 6.01
CA VAL A 58 9.43 -5.52 5.46
C VAL A 58 9.29 -6.45 4.26
N MET A 59 8.10 -7.03 4.08
CA MET A 59 7.72 -7.83 2.93
C MET A 59 6.34 -7.39 2.42
N PHE A 60 6.18 -7.35 1.09
CA PHE A 60 4.98 -6.86 0.42
C PHE A 60 4.38 -7.93 -0.51
N GLY A 61 3.07 -7.86 -0.73
CA GLY A 61 2.42 -8.42 -1.92
C GLY A 61 2.06 -9.89 -1.91
N LEU A 62 2.37 -10.62 -0.83
CA LEU A 62 1.92 -12.00 -0.65
C LEU A 62 0.91 -12.08 0.50
N ASP A 63 0.31 -13.25 0.68
CA ASP A 63 -0.63 -13.47 1.78
C ASP A 63 0.04 -13.24 3.15
N GLY A 64 -0.69 -12.56 4.04
CA GLY A 64 -0.14 -11.98 5.26
C GLY A 64 0.37 -12.97 6.30
N GLU A 65 -0.30 -14.11 6.47
CA GLU A 65 0.21 -15.18 7.36
C GLU A 65 1.54 -15.72 6.85
N ASN A 66 1.63 -15.91 5.54
CA ASN A 66 2.85 -16.38 4.92
C ASN A 66 3.97 -15.32 5.00
N MET A 67 3.67 -14.03 4.84
CA MET A 67 4.66 -12.95 5.01
C MET A 67 5.29 -12.94 6.41
N GLN A 68 4.51 -13.08 7.47
CA GLN A 68 5.07 -13.18 8.84
C GLN A 68 5.96 -14.42 8.98
N HIS A 69 5.54 -15.55 8.41
CA HIS A 69 6.35 -16.77 8.41
C HIS A 69 7.70 -16.58 7.70
N TRP A 70 7.71 -15.96 6.51
CA TRP A 70 8.95 -15.73 5.76
C TRP A 70 9.85 -14.68 6.40
N LEU A 71 9.29 -13.66 7.05
CA LEU A 71 10.08 -12.72 7.86
C LEU A 71 10.77 -13.44 9.02
N ASN A 72 10.06 -14.33 9.72
CA ASN A 72 10.65 -15.15 10.78
C ASN A 72 11.75 -16.07 10.22
N ALA A 73 11.51 -16.72 9.08
CA ALA A 73 12.52 -17.54 8.41
C ALA A 73 13.77 -16.72 8.01
N CYS A 74 13.59 -15.48 7.55
CA CYS A 74 14.70 -14.57 7.24
C CYS A 74 15.52 -14.22 8.49
N VAL A 75 14.86 -13.97 9.62
CA VAL A 75 15.54 -13.70 10.90
C VAL A 75 16.28 -14.94 11.40
N ASP A 76 15.64 -16.11 11.39
CA ASP A 76 16.26 -17.36 11.84
C ASP A 76 17.46 -17.75 10.96
N ARG A 77 17.33 -17.59 9.64
CA ARG A 77 18.45 -17.74 8.71
C ARG A 77 19.60 -16.80 9.07
N GLY A 78 19.31 -15.51 9.27
CA GLY A 78 20.31 -14.50 9.62
C GLY A 78 21.05 -14.83 10.92
N ARG A 79 20.34 -15.40 11.90
CA ARG A 79 20.91 -15.85 13.18
C ARG A 79 21.78 -17.10 13.04
N ALA A 80 21.39 -18.04 12.17
CA ALA A 80 22.09 -19.30 11.99
C ALA A 80 23.33 -19.20 11.08
N HIS A 81 23.27 -18.35 10.05
CA HIS A 81 24.24 -18.34 8.96
C HIS A 81 24.91 -16.98 8.73
N GLY A 82 24.54 -15.95 9.50
CA GLY A 82 24.93 -14.57 9.26
C GLY A 82 23.88 -13.82 8.43
N TRP A 83 23.80 -12.52 8.67
CA TRP A 83 22.82 -11.65 8.02
C TRP A 83 23.26 -11.35 6.58
N PRO A 84 22.37 -11.51 5.57
CA PRO A 84 22.71 -11.20 4.19
C PRO A 84 22.99 -9.70 4.01
N GLU A 85 23.91 -9.40 3.12
CA GLU A 85 24.19 -8.03 2.71
C GLU A 85 23.11 -7.53 1.74
N PRO A 86 22.70 -6.25 1.83
CA PRO A 86 21.76 -5.68 0.88
C PRO A 86 22.26 -5.78 -0.56
N GLY A 87 21.40 -6.23 -1.47
CA GLY A 87 21.74 -6.41 -2.89
C GLY A 87 22.34 -7.77 -3.25
N GLU A 88 22.60 -8.66 -2.28
CA GLU A 88 23.05 -10.02 -2.56
C GLU A 88 21.87 -11.01 -2.49
N PRO A 89 21.65 -11.85 -3.51
CA PRO A 89 20.68 -12.93 -3.45
C PRO A 89 21.02 -13.97 -2.38
N PHE A 90 20.00 -14.57 -1.77
CA PHE A 90 20.20 -15.65 -0.81
C PHE A 90 19.02 -16.62 -0.71
N GLU A 91 19.31 -17.87 -0.36
CA GLU A 91 18.32 -18.92 -0.11
C GLU A 91 17.92 -19.04 1.37
N GLY A 92 16.91 -19.85 1.64
CA GLY A 92 16.52 -20.25 3.01
C GLY A 92 15.35 -19.47 3.60
N VAL A 93 14.67 -18.66 2.78
CA VAL A 93 13.43 -17.96 3.17
C VAL A 93 12.24 -18.49 2.38
N LEU A 94 12.33 -18.45 1.05
CA LEU A 94 11.34 -19.05 0.16
C LEU A 94 11.87 -20.38 -0.36
N GLN A 95 11.06 -21.43 -0.25
CA GLN A 95 11.48 -22.75 -0.71
C GLN A 95 11.64 -22.75 -2.24
N GLY A 96 12.85 -23.07 -2.71
CA GLY A 96 13.17 -23.17 -4.14
C GLY A 96 13.41 -21.82 -4.83
N PHE A 97 13.47 -20.72 -4.09
CA PHE A 97 13.73 -19.39 -4.63
C PHE A 97 14.74 -18.63 -3.79
N GLU A 98 15.62 -17.89 -4.46
CA GLU A 98 16.43 -16.87 -3.79
C GLU A 98 15.56 -15.65 -3.47
N THR A 99 15.89 -14.97 -2.38
CA THR A 99 15.36 -13.67 -1.99
C THR A 99 16.49 -12.65 -1.92
N GLN A 100 16.15 -11.36 -1.85
CA GLN A 100 17.16 -10.30 -1.75
C GLN A 100 16.68 -9.22 -0.78
N LEU A 101 17.59 -8.70 0.05
CA LEU A 101 17.32 -7.52 0.87
C LEU A 101 17.67 -6.25 0.10
N ARG A 102 16.78 -5.26 0.10
CA ARG A 102 17.02 -3.93 -0.49
C ARG A 102 16.68 -2.82 0.52
N PRO A 103 17.45 -1.72 0.60
CA PRO A 103 17.11 -0.59 1.46
C PRO A 103 15.73 -0.02 1.13
N VAL A 104 14.93 0.29 2.16
CA VAL A 104 13.70 1.05 1.99
C VAL A 104 14.02 2.54 2.06
N HIS A 105 13.54 3.30 1.07
CA HIS A 105 13.67 4.74 1.00
C HIS A 105 12.86 5.42 2.12
N GLU A 106 13.35 6.54 2.64
CA GLU A 106 12.76 7.20 3.82
C GLU A 106 11.34 7.71 3.62
N SER A 107 10.96 8.07 2.39
CA SER A 107 9.62 8.52 2.03
C SER A 107 8.49 7.52 2.35
N TRP A 108 8.83 6.24 2.55
CA TRP A 108 7.84 5.20 2.89
C TRP A 108 7.55 5.10 4.39
N ARG A 109 8.37 5.74 5.25
CA ARG A 109 8.41 5.45 6.68
C ARG A 109 7.14 5.85 7.41
N ASP A 110 6.72 7.10 7.21
CA ASP A 110 5.57 7.67 7.91
C ASP A 110 4.26 6.96 7.53
N ALA A 111 4.16 6.55 6.27
CA ALA A 111 3.00 5.85 5.74
C ALA A 111 2.89 4.39 6.24
N LEU A 112 4.02 3.68 6.38
CA LEU A 112 4.00 2.23 6.59
C LEU A 112 4.39 1.77 8.00
N PHE A 113 5.30 2.48 8.69
CA PHE A 113 5.98 1.96 9.88
C PHE A 113 5.59 2.68 11.18
N GLY A 114 4.36 3.17 11.27
CA GLY A 114 3.88 3.91 12.44
C GLY A 114 4.01 3.14 13.77
N THR A 115 3.87 1.81 13.78
CA THR A 115 4.10 1.02 15.00
C THR A 115 5.57 0.87 15.35
N ALA A 116 6.47 0.71 14.37
CA ALA A 116 7.90 0.72 14.62
C ALA A 116 8.33 2.10 15.16
N HIS A 117 7.86 3.19 14.55
CA HIS A 117 8.14 4.56 14.98
C HIS A 117 7.77 4.78 16.45
N ARG A 118 6.55 4.37 16.87
CA ARG A 118 6.15 4.41 18.28
C ARG A 118 7.02 3.53 19.16
N PHE A 119 7.28 2.29 18.74
CA PHE A 119 8.08 1.34 19.51
C PHE A 119 9.49 1.86 19.80
N TYR A 120 10.12 2.58 18.86
CA TYR A 120 11.45 3.16 19.00
C TYR A 120 11.46 4.57 19.61
N GLY A 121 10.34 5.06 20.14
CA GLY A 121 10.26 6.38 20.76
C GLY A 121 10.51 7.52 19.77
N GLY A 122 10.11 7.33 18.51
CA GLY A 122 10.34 8.28 17.42
C GLY A 122 11.72 8.20 16.76
N PHE A 123 12.63 7.36 17.27
CA PHE A 123 13.91 7.11 16.61
C PHE A 123 13.71 6.30 15.34
N GLU A 124 14.23 6.80 14.22
CA GLU A 124 14.16 6.11 12.94
C GLU A 124 15.22 5.01 12.83
N VAL A 125 14.75 3.77 12.75
CA VAL A 125 15.61 2.60 12.50
C VAL A 125 15.64 2.30 11.00
N PRO A 126 16.78 1.85 10.44
CA PRO A 126 16.83 1.44 9.04
C PRO A 126 15.87 0.27 8.78
N VAL A 127 15.30 0.22 7.57
CA VAL A 127 14.41 -0.86 7.12
C VAL A 127 14.91 -1.43 5.80
N LEU A 128 14.89 -2.75 5.67
CA LEU A 128 15.20 -3.49 4.45
C LEU A 128 13.93 -4.18 3.94
N GLN A 129 13.66 -4.09 2.64
CA GLN A 129 12.65 -4.89 1.98
C GLN A 129 13.21 -6.27 1.64
N LEU A 130 12.50 -7.32 2.03
CA LEU A 130 12.69 -8.67 1.53
C LEU A 130 11.94 -8.84 0.20
N VAL A 131 12.70 -8.82 -0.89
CA VAL A 131 12.21 -8.98 -2.26
C VAL A 131 12.14 -10.45 -2.63
N TRP A 132 11.07 -10.82 -3.33
CA TRP A 132 10.85 -12.15 -3.88
C TRP A 132 10.69 -12.13 -5.42
N PRO A 133 11.21 -13.15 -6.13
CA PRO A 133 11.07 -13.28 -7.58
C PRO A 133 9.73 -13.93 -7.97
N ASP A 134 9.37 -13.90 -9.25
CA ASP A 134 8.25 -14.70 -9.73
C ASP A 134 8.54 -16.21 -9.78
N ARG A 135 7.56 -16.99 -10.26
CA ARG A 135 7.65 -18.47 -10.29
C ARG A 135 8.75 -19.01 -11.21
N ASP A 136 9.23 -18.20 -12.14
CA ASP A 136 10.33 -18.56 -13.05
C ASP A 136 11.68 -18.02 -12.53
N GLY A 137 11.70 -17.40 -11.34
CA GLY A 137 12.90 -16.84 -10.74
C GLY A 137 13.27 -15.44 -11.23
N HIS A 138 12.39 -14.78 -11.99
CA HIS A 138 12.66 -13.41 -12.45
C HIS A 138 12.38 -12.39 -11.34
N TRP A 139 13.36 -11.52 -11.10
CA TRP A 139 13.21 -10.40 -10.18
C TRP A 139 12.24 -9.35 -10.72
N PRO A 140 11.47 -8.65 -9.87
CA PRO A 140 10.44 -7.73 -10.32
C PRO A 140 10.96 -6.53 -11.15
N TRP A 141 12.26 -6.22 -11.11
CA TRP A 141 12.88 -5.19 -11.96
C TRP A 141 13.40 -5.73 -13.31
N THR A 142 13.40 -7.03 -13.56
CA THR A 142 13.90 -7.62 -14.81
C THR A 142 12.81 -7.70 -15.86
N ASP A 143 13.14 -7.44 -17.13
CA ASP A 143 12.18 -7.41 -18.25
C ASP A 143 11.27 -8.64 -18.33
N GLY A 144 11.80 -9.84 -18.01
CA GLY A 144 11.05 -11.10 -18.03
C GLY A 144 10.07 -11.33 -16.88
N ALA A 145 10.02 -10.45 -15.87
CA ALA A 145 9.17 -10.67 -14.70
C ALA A 145 7.68 -10.48 -14.99
N THR A 146 6.88 -11.40 -14.45
CA THR A 146 5.43 -11.37 -14.58
C THR A 146 4.81 -10.08 -14.00
N PRO A 147 3.72 -9.56 -14.61
CA PRO A 147 3.00 -8.39 -14.07
C PRO A 147 2.57 -8.58 -12.62
N SER A 148 2.21 -9.80 -12.22
CA SER A 148 1.82 -10.10 -10.85
C SER A 148 2.93 -9.86 -9.84
N SER A 149 4.18 -10.25 -10.13
CA SER A 149 5.31 -10.01 -9.22
C SER A 149 5.65 -8.53 -9.14
N ARG A 150 5.58 -7.81 -10.27
CA ARG A 150 5.85 -6.37 -10.36
C ARG A 150 4.83 -5.53 -9.58
N ASN A 151 3.55 -5.86 -9.70
CA ASN A 151 2.48 -5.03 -9.17
C ASN A 151 2.13 -5.33 -7.70
N ARG A 152 2.45 -6.53 -7.22
CA ARG A 152 2.09 -6.95 -5.86
C ARG A 152 3.03 -6.41 -4.80
N GLN A 153 4.32 -6.26 -5.10
CA GLN A 153 5.29 -5.73 -4.14
C GLN A 153 5.68 -4.30 -4.48
N ALA A 154 5.78 -3.43 -3.46
CA ALA A 154 6.35 -2.11 -3.64
C ALA A 154 7.82 -2.21 -4.06
N PHE A 155 8.28 -1.27 -4.88
CA PHE A 155 9.71 -1.04 -5.10
C PHE A 155 10.19 -0.03 -4.08
N ALA A 156 10.17 -0.42 -2.80
CA ALA A 156 10.35 0.51 -1.69
C ALA A 156 11.77 1.08 -1.61
N TRP A 157 12.71 0.59 -2.43
CA TRP A 157 14.04 1.17 -2.61
C TRP A 157 14.05 2.42 -3.50
N LEU A 158 12.94 2.75 -4.16
CA LEU A 158 12.73 4.03 -4.85
C LEU A 158 11.98 4.98 -3.91
N PRO A 159 12.15 6.31 -4.02
CA PRO A 159 11.25 7.25 -3.36
C PRO A 159 9.81 7.04 -3.87
N VAL A 160 8.82 7.29 -3.01
CA VAL A 160 7.38 7.13 -3.34
C VAL A 160 7.03 7.88 -4.63
N SER A 161 7.54 9.10 -4.79
CA SER A 161 7.32 9.95 -5.96
C SER A 161 7.87 9.39 -7.29
N GLU A 162 8.83 8.47 -7.23
CA GLU A 162 9.43 7.79 -8.40
C GLU A 162 8.96 6.34 -8.54
N HIS A 163 8.05 5.88 -7.67
CA HIS A 163 7.52 4.54 -7.76
C HIS A 163 6.75 4.36 -9.08
N PRO A 164 6.93 3.24 -9.80
CA PRO A 164 6.16 2.94 -11.00
C PRO A 164 4.65 3.04 -10.76
N ALA A 165 3.89 3.37 -11.81
CA ALA A 165 2.43 3.37 -11.75
C ALA A 165 1.89 2.03 -11.23
N GLY A 166 0.95 2.09 -10.28
CA GLY A 166 0.41 0.92 -9.59
C GLY A 166 -0.05 1.26 -8.18
N ALA A 167 -0.61 0.26 -7.48
CA ALA A 167 -1.27 0.43 -6.19
C ALA A 167 -0.36 1.06 -5.11
N TRP A 168 0.95 0.88 -5.21
CA TRP A 168 1.92 1.39 -4.24
C TRP A 168 2.38 2.84 -4.50
N ARG A 169 2.00 3.46 -5.63
CA ARG A 169 2.47 4.81 -6.02
C ARG A 169 1.98 5.92 -5.10
N LEU A 170 0.83 5.76 -4.45
CA LEU A 170 0.18 6.79 -3.63
C LEU A 170 0.30 6.56 -2.13
N VAL A 171 1.14 5.60 -1.72
CA VAL A 171 1.36 5.26 -0.32
C VAL A 171 1.96 6.47 0.41
N GLY A 172 1.20 7.06 1.33
CA GLY A 172 1.62 8.25 2.09
C GLY A 172 1.30 9.61 1.46
N GLU A 173 0.83 9.68 0.20
CA GLU A 173 0.41 10.95 -0.42
C GLU A 173 -1.04 11.32 -0.08
N LEU A 174 -1.87 10.33 0.26
CA LEU A 174 -3.29 10.53 0.60
C LEU A 174 -3.68 9.96 1.97
N GLU A 175 -2.82 9.18 2.61
CA GLU A 175 -3.01 8.70 3.99
C GLU A 175 -1.89 9.27 4.87
N PRO A 176 -2.18 9.89 6.03
CA PRO A 176 -3.49 10.04 6.66
C PRO A 176 -4.29 11.23 6.12
N GLY A 177 -5.59 11.04 5.89
CA GLY A 177 -6.52 12.13 5.55
C GLY A 177 -7.24 12.00 4.20
N PHE A 178 -7.27 10.81 3.59
CA PHE A 178 -8.00 10.59 2.35
C PHE A 178 -9.50 10.85 2.61
N PRO A 179 -10.16 11.68 1.79
CA PRO A 179 -11.49 12.20 2.14
C PRO A 179 -12.60 11.17 1.99
N PHE A 180 -12.36 10.09 1.25
CA PHE A 180 -13.34 9.04 0.99
C PHE A 180 -13.34 7.97 2.09
N PRO A 181 -14.46 7.26 2.32
CA PRO A 181 -14.56 6.16 3.28
C PRO A 181 -13.80 4.89 2.85
N VAL A 182 -13.32 4.84 1.60
CA VAL A 182 -12.48 3.77 1.04
C VAL A 182 -11.03 4.25 0.90
N GLY A 183 -10.06 3.35 0.79
CA GLY A 183 -8.65 3.74 0.60
C GLY A 183 -8.35 4.34 -0.80
N PRO A 184 -7.26 5.11 -0.96
CA PRO A 184 -6.85 5.68 -2.25
C PRO A 184 -6.51 4.61 -3.31
N ASP A 185 -6.25 3.38 -2.90
CA ASP A 185 -6.01 2.19 -3.72
C ASP A 185 -7.30 1.44 -4.13
N SER A 186 -8.47 1.95 -3.73
CA SER A 186 -9.74 1.41 -4.20
C SER A 186 -9.92 1.76 -5.67
N LEU A 187 -10.32 0.76 -6.46
CA LEU A 187 -10.62 1.00 -7.87
C LEU A 187 -11.88 1.86 -7.99
N ALA A 188 -11.88 2.72 -9.00
CA ALA A 188 -13.04 3.47 -9.46
C ALA A 188 -13.21 3.28 -10.97
N LEU A 189 -14.46 3.20 -11.41
CA LEU A 189 -14.79 3.19 -12.83
C LEU A 189 -14.61 4.59 -13.40
N THR A 190 -13.91 4.73 -14.51
CA THR A 190 -13.67 6.01 -15.17
C THR A 190 -13.56 5.85 -16.69
N THR A 191 -13.24 6.91 -17.42
CA THR A 191 -13.00 6.87 -18.87
C THR A 191 -11.53 7.11 -19.20
N ALA A 192 -11.07 6.52 -20.29
CA ALA A 192 -9.73 6.78 -20.81
C ALA A 192 -9.50 8.28 -21.05
N ALA A 193 -10.50 8.98 -21.58
CA ALA A 193 -10.45 10.42 -21.81
C ALA A 193 -10.29 11.26 -20.52
N VAL A 194 -10.90 10.85 -19.40
CA VAL A 194 -10.65 11.47 -18.09
C VAL A 194 -9.21 11.21 -17.65
N LEU A 195 -8.72 9.98 -17.77
CA LEU A 195 -7.34 9.64 -17.44
C LEU A 195 -6.31 10.30 -18.35
N ASP A 196 -6.67 10.67 -19.57
CA ASP A 196 -5.78 11.39 -20.51
C ASP A 196 -5.94 12.92 -20.37
N GLY A 197 -6.93 13.40 -19.62
CA GLY A 197 -7.17 14.83 -19.39
C GLY A 197 -7.88 15.54 -20.53
N GLU A 198 -8.44 14.77 -21.45
CA GLU A 198 -9.17 15.27 -22.61
C GLU A 198 -10.58 15.72 -22.25
N ARG A 199 -11.15 15.16 -21.18
CA ARG A 199 -12.50 15.47 -20.70
C ARG A 199 -12.52 15.73 -19.19
N PRO A 200 -13.33 16.70 -18.73
CA PRO A 200 -13.51 16.93 -17.31
C PRO A 200 -14.42 15.86 -16.71
N ILE A 201 -14.26 15.64 -15.40
CA ILE A 201 -15.20 14.82 -14.63
C ILE A 201 -16.51 15.59 -14.50
N ALA A 202 -17.61 14.93 -14.86
CA ALA A 202 -18.96 15.47 -14.80
C ALA A 202 -19.83 14.77 -13.75
N ARG A 203 -19.47 13.55 -13.34
CA ARG A 203 -20.28 12.71 -12.46
C ARG A 203 -19.39 11.89 -11.53
N VAL A 204 -19.77 11.85 -10.25
CA VAL A 204 -19.23 10.91 -9.27
C VAL A 204 -20.40 10.18 -8.61
N SER A 205 -20.37 8.86 -8.53
CA SER A 205 -21.39 8.10 -7.79
C SER A 205 -20.79 7.04 -6.90
N LEU A 206 -21.53 6.67 -5.86
CA LEU A 206 -21.26 5.53 -4.99
C LEU A 206 -22.41 4.54 -5.10
N ASP A 207 -22.12 3.33 -5.59
CA ASP A 207 -23.06 2.21 -5.66
C ASP A 207 -22.33 0.88 -5.44
N ASP A 208 -22.92 0.00 -4.65
CA ASP A 208 -22.35 -1.26 -4.16
C ASP A 208 -20.94 -1.10 -3.53
N GLY A 209 -20.72 -0.01 -2.80
CA GLY A 209 -19.43 0.30 -2.19
C GLY A 209 -18.31 0.67 -3.18
N ALA A 210 -18.63 0.84 -4.47
CA ALA A 210 -17.70 1.23 -5.51
C ALA A 210 -17.97 2.64 -6.03
N TYR A 211 -16.90 3.36 -6.38
CA TYR A 211 -17.01 4.71 -6.95
C TYR A 211 -16.95 4.67 -8.48
N ASP A 212 -17.87 5.39 -9.12
CA ASP A 212 -17.75 5.72 -10.55
C ASP A 212 -17.43 7.21 -10.67
N VAL A 213 -16.41 7.56 -11.45
CA VAL A 213 -15.90 8.92 -11.68
C VAL A 213 -15.82 9.15 -13.18
N LEU A 214 -16.90 9.68 -13.75
CA LEU A 214 -17.16 9.70 -15.19
C LEU A 214 -17.22 11.12 -15.75
N ASP A 215 -16.89 11.26 -17.04
CA ASP A 215 -17.22 12.46 -17.81
C ASP A 215 -18.71 12.48 -18.21
N GLU A 216 -19.09 13.50 -18.98
CA GLU A 216 -20.48 13.76 -19.43
C GLU A 216 -21.12 12.61 -20.21
N ARG A 217 -20.31 11.71 -20.81
CA ARG A 217 -20.81 10.53 -21.55
C ARG A 217 -21.34 9.45 -20.60
N GLY A 218 -20.95 9.49 -19.33
CA GLY A 218 -21.37 8.50 -18.33
C GLY A 218 -21.06 7.07 -18.77
N TYR A 219 -22.02 6.17 -18.60
CA TYR A 219 -21.89 4.75 -18.94
C TYR A 219 -21.99 4.45 -20.45
N ASP A 220 -22.30 5.45 -21.28
CA ASP A 220 -22.33 5.30 -22.74
C ASP A 220 -20.94 5.54 -23.37
N ALA A 221 -19.93 5.87 -22.55
CA ALA A 221 -18.55 5.99 -22.99
C ALA A 221 -18.04 4.64 -23.55
N ASP A 222 -17.38 4.70 -24.70
CA ASP A 222 -16.79 3.55 -25.39
C ASP A 222 -15.37 3.19 -24.88
N ASP A 223 -14.87 3.97 -23.92
CA ASP A 223 -13.52 3.91 -23.35
C ASP A 223 -13.53 3.77 -21.81
N LEU A 224 -14.54 3.09 -21.27
CA LEU A 224 -14.64 2.79 -19.83
C LEU A 224 -13.46 1.90 -19.37
N CYS A 225 -12.85 2.27 -18.25
CA CYS A 225 -11.72 1.56 -17.64
C CYS A 225 -11.73 1.72 -16.11
N LEU A 226 -10.84 1.02 -15.43
CA LEU A 226 -10.66 1.14 -13.98
C LEU A 226 -9.36 1.89 -13.67
N ALA A 227 -9.40 2.79 -12.71
CA ALA A 227 -8.22 3.47 -12.16
C ALA A 227 -8.30 3.55 -10.64
N PHE A 228 -7.18 3.80 -9.98
CA PHE A 228 -7.20 4.05 -8.54
C PHE A 228 -7.88 5.38 -8.23
N LEU A 229 -8.80 5.38 -7.27
CA LEU A 229 -9.53 6.59 -6.86
C LEU A 229 -8.56 7.68 -6.39
N GLY A 230 -7.45 7.30 -5.74
CA GLY A 230 -6.40 8.21 -5.35
C GLY A 230 -5.76 8.94 -6.55
N ASP A 231 -5.52 8.24 -7.67
CA ASP A 231 -4.93 8.86 -8.88
C ASP A 231 -5.88 9.93 -9.44
N LEU A 232 -7.18 9.62 -9.44
CA LEU A 232 -8.22 10.56 -9.84
C LEU A 232 -8.30 11.77 -8.89
N VAL A 233 -8.16 11.57 -7.57
CA VAL A 233 -8.15 12.67 -6.59
C VAL A 233 -6.93 13.56 -6.72
N VAL A 234 -5.74 12.99 -6.92
CA VAL A 234 -4.50 13.77 -7.15
C VAL A 234 -4.63 14.61 -8.41
N ARG A 235 -5.16 14.03 -9.49
CA ARG A 235 -5.32 14.71 -10.78
C ARG A 235 -6.47 15.71 -10.79
N TYR A 236 -7.55 15.40 -10.07
CA TYR A 236 -8.78 16.18 -10.01
C TYR A 236 -9.23 16.39 -8.56
N PRO A 237 -8.58 17.30 -7.81
CA PRO A 237 -8.89 17.54 -6.40
C PRO A 237 -10.35 17.88 -6.12
N GLN A 238 -11.08 18.42 -7.09
CA GLN A 238 -12.52 18.70 -6.97
C GLN A 238 -13.39 17.45 -6.76
N VAL A 239 -12.89 16.25 -7.09
CA VAL A 239 -13.58 14.97 -6.84
C VAL A 239 -13.86 14.76 -5.36
N THR A 240 -13.00 15.30 -4.49
CA THR A 240 -13.17 15.23 -3.02
C THR A 240 -14.46 15.88 -2.53
N ALA A 241 -15.07 16.77 -3.31
CA ALA A 241 -16.38 17.35 -3.00
C ALA A 241 -17.53 16.32 -3.05
N ALA A 242 -17.29 15.10 -3.54
CA ALA A 242 -18.24 13.99 -3.58
C ALA A 242 -17.90 12.88 -2.56
N ALA A 243 -16.95 13.11 -1.66
CA ALA A 243 -16.55 12.11 -0.68
C ALA A 243 -17.61 11.86 0.42
N ASP A 244 -18.58 12.76 0.54
CA ASP A 244 -19.73 12.66 1.45
C ASP A 244 -20.90 11.83 0.87
N LEU A 245 -20.77 11.29 -0.35
CA LEU A 245 -21.81 10.48 -0.97
C LEU A 245 -22.11 9.23 -0.14
N GLY A 246 -23.40 9.01 0.11
CA GLY A 246 -23.93 7.76 0.64
C GLY A 246 -24.24 6.74 -0.46
N GLU A 247 -24.54 5.52 -0.04
CA GLU A 247 -24.90 4.41 -0.91
C GLU A 247 -26.06 4.76 -1.86
N GLY A 248 -25.91 4.44 -3.15
CA GLY A 248 -26.89 4.74 -4.19
C GLY A 248 -27.05 6.24 -4.50
N GLN A 249 -26.07 7.08 -4.15
CA GLN A 249 -26.09 8.51 -4.47
C GLN A 249 -25.15 8.87 -5.62
N VAL A 250 -25.45 9.98 -6.27
CA VAL A 250 -24.64 10.58 -7.32
C VAL A 250 -24.48 12.08 -7.09
N ALA A 251 -23.28 12.59 -7.31
CA ALA A 251 -22.95 13.99 -7.46
C ALA A 251 -22.72 14.30 -8.94
N ILE A 252 -23.42 15.32 -9.47
CA ILE A 252 -23.29 15.77 -10.86
C ILE A 252 -22.72 17.19 -10.86
N SER A 253 -21.65 17.42 -11.61
CA SER A 253 -21.02 18.72 -11.77
C SER A 253 -21.91 19.64 -12.59
N GLY A 254 -22.32 20.77 -12.01
CA GLY A 254 -23.04 21.86 -12.71
C GLY A 254 -22.10 22.91 -13.30
N ASP A 255 -22.69 23.88 -14.01
CA ASP A 255 -21.97 24.91 -14.79
C ASP A 255 -20.97 25.77 -13.96
N ASP A 256 -21.22 25.92 -12.65
CA ASP A 256 -20.37 26.70 -11.72
C ASP A 256 -19.47 25.83 -10.82
N GLN A 257 -19.21 24.57 -11.21
CA GLN A 257 -18.59 23.55 -10.35
C GLN A 257 -19.34 23.25 -9.04
N VAL A 258 -20.61 23.64 -8.99
CA VAL A 258 -21.52 23.23 -7.92
C VAL A 258 -21.96 21.79 -8.20
N TRP A 259 -21.62 20.90 -7.28
CA TRP A 259 -22.02 19.49 -7.37
C TRP A 259 -23.44 19.29 -6.82
N LEU A 260 -24.36 18.88 -7.68
CA LEU A 260 -25.74 18.56 -7.30
C LEU A 260 -25.85 17.09 -6.89
N ARG A 261 -26.44 16.84 -5.72
CA ARG A 261 -26.68 15.48 -5.24
C ARG A 261 -28.05 14.97 -5.68
N ALA A 262 -28.09 13.73 -6.13
CA ALA A 262 -29.32 13.02 -6.43
C ALA A 262 -29.21 11.54 -6.02
N GLY A 263 -30.34 10.86 -5.99
CA GLY A 263 -30.35 9.39 -5.96
C GLY A 263 -29.96 8.85 -7.33
N GLN A 264 -29.12 7.82 -7.35
CA GLN A 264 -28.78 7.12 -8.57
C GLN A 264 -30.02 6.41 -9.13
N SER A 265 -30.20 6.48 -10.45
CA SER A 265 -31.33 5.83 -11.10
C SER A 265 -31.10 4.31 -11.19
N PRO A 266 -32.15 3.47 -11.14
CA PRO A 266 -31.99 2.02 -11.29
C PRO A 266 -31.39 1.61 -12.65
N SER A 267 -31.54 2.43 -13.70
CA SER A 267 -30.88 2.21 -14.99
C SER A 267 -29.37 2.40 -14.90
N ASP A 268 -28.94 3.44 -14.17
CA ASP A 268 -27.53 3.74 -13.97
C ASP A 268 -26.85 2.69 -13.10
N SER A 269 -27.48 2.25 -12.00
CA SER A 269 -26.95 1.15 -11.18
C SER A 269 -26.69 -0.11 -11.99
N ARG A 270 -27.63 -0.48 -12.88
CA ARG A 270 -27.44 -1.61 -13.81
C ARG A 270 -26.36 -1.36 -14.86
N ALA A 271 -26.15 -0.12 -15.27
CA ALA A 271 -25.12 0.24 -16.23
C ALA A 271 -23.73 0.20 -15.58
N SER A 272 -23.60 0.74 -14.37
CA SER A 272 -22.42 0.63 -13.52
C SER A 272 -22.01 -0.84 -13.33
N GLN A 273 -22.94 -1.68 -12.87
CA GLN A 273 -22.67 -3.12 -12.67
C GLN A 273 -22.11 -3.79 -13.92
N ARG A 274 -22.71 -3.55 -15.11
CA ARG A 274 -22.22 -4.10 -16.38
C ARG A 274 -20.87 -3.54 -16.80
N ALA A 275 -20.63 -2.26 -16.54
CA ALA A 275 -19.35 -1.62 -16.85
C ALA A 275 -18.23 -2.23 -15.99
N TRP A 276 -18.47 -2.41 -14.71
CA TRP A 276 -17.54 -3.08 -13.78
C TRP A 276 -17.22 -4.53 -14.16
N GLU A 277 -18.15 -5.26 -14.76
CA GLU A 277 -17.92 -6.63 -15.26
C GLU A 277 -16.96 -6.70 -16.46
N SER A 278 -16.80 -5.60 -17.21
CA SER A 278 -16.07 -5.58 -18.50
C SER A 278 -14.85 -4.66 -18.53
N ALA A 279 -14.84 -3.60 -17.72
CA ALA A 279 -13.75 -2.64 -17.63
C ALA A 279 -12.46 -3.30 -17.13
N GLN A 280 -11.34 -2.89 -17.71
CA GLN A 280 -10.01 -3.34 -17.31
C GLN A 280 -9.23 -2.19 -16.65
N PRO A 281 -8.34 -2.49 -15.70
CA PRO A 281 -7.41 -1.50 -15.16
C PRO A 281 -6.55 -0.88 -16.27
N ARG A 282 -6.36 0.45 -16.22
CA ARG A 282 -5.49 1.20 -17.12
C ARG A 282 -4.33 1.83 -16.36
#